data_AF-A0A365L0U4-F1
#
_entry.id   AF-A0A365L0U4-F1
#
_cell.length_a   1.000
_cell.length_b   1.000
_cell.length_c   1.000
_cell.angle_alpha   90.00
_cell.angle_beta   90.00
_cell.angle_gamma   90.00
#
_symmetry.space_group_name_H-M   'P 1'
#
loop_
_entity.id
_entity.type
_entity.pdbx_description
1 polymer ?
#
loop_
_entity_poly.entity_id
_entity_poly.type
_entity_poly.pdbx_seq_one_letter_code
_entity_poly.pdbx_strand_id
1 'polypeptide(L)' 'MRNLSKITLFVSLFLLIGFPMIFMIISMFTDQWIYMFSGSVPSVLAGAFGIFFLIQQYRKTDEEEA' A
#
# COMPACT_ATOMS: atom_id res chain seq x y z
N MET A 1 -7.27 15.71 11.27
CA MET A 1 -6.19 14.74 10.94
C MET A 1 -6.65 13.28 10.98
N ARG A 2 -7.38 12.84 12.00
CA ARG A 2 -7.82 11.43 12.17
C ARG A 2 -8.50 10.76 10.96
N ASN A 3 -9.28 11.51 10.18
CA ASN A 3 -9.95 10.98 8.98
C ASN A 3 -9.00 10.86 7.77
N LEU A 4 -8.05 11.79 7.63
CA LEU A 4 -7.05 11.75 6.57
C LEU A 4 -6.12 10.54 6.75
N SER A 5 -5.66 10.30 7.98
CA SER A 5 -4.83 9.13 8.30
C SER A 5 -5.55 7.80 8.09
N LYS A 6 -6.86 7.72 8.37
CA LYS A 6 -7.69 6.54 8.06
C LYS A 6 -7.80 6.28 6.57
N ILE A 7 -7.99 7.33 5.76
CA ILE A 7 -8.03 7.22 4.30
C ILE A 7 -6.66 6.78 3.77
N THR A 8 -5.57 7.38 4.25
CA THR A 8 -4.21 6.98 3.87
C THR A 8 -3.94 5.52 4.21
N LEU A 9 -4.30 5.05 5.41
CA LEU A 9 -4.19 3.63 5.77
C LEU A 9 -4.98 2.73 4.83
N PHE A 10 -6.24 3.09 4.56
CA PHE A 10 -7.09 2.31 3.68
C PHE A 10 -6.50 2.20 2.27
N VAL A 11 -6.07 3.34 1.71
CA VAL A 11 -5.46 3.40 0.38
C VAL A 11 -4.16 2.61 0.34
N SER A 12 -3.28 2.77 1.34
CA SER A 12 -2.03 2.01 1.40
C SER A 12 -2.26 0.52 1.54
N LEU A 13 -3.22 0.08 2.35
CA LEU A 13 -3.56 -1.34 2.50
C LEU A 13 -4.20 -1.91 1.23
N PHE A 14 -5.02 -1.12 0.55
CA PHE A 14 -5.60 -1.47 -0.75
C PHE A 14 -4.52 -1.63 -1.83
N LEU A 15 -3.53 -0.74 -1.87
CA LEU A 15 -2.37 -0.87 -2.76
C LEU A 15 -1.50 -2.07 -2.40
N LEU A 16 -1.35 -2.37 -1.10
CA LEU A 16 -0.51 -3.47 -0.61
C LEU A 16 -1.08 -4.85 -0.95
N ILE A 17 -2.40 -5.02 -0.94
CA ILE A 17 -3.05 -6.35 -1.06
C ILE A 17 -4.04 -6.38 -2.23
N GLY A 18 -4.87 -5.34 -2.38
CA GLY A 18 -5.90 -5.28 -3.41
C GLY A 18 -5.32 -5.24 -4.82
N PHE A 19 -4.33 -4.38 -5.06
CA PHE A 19 -3.69 -4.28 -6.37
C PHE A 19 -2.97 -5.57 -6.80
N PRO A 20 -2.16 -6.22 -5.94
CA PRO A 20 -1.59 -7.53 -6.24
C PRO A 20 -2.63 -8.61 -6.53
N MET A 21 -3.76 -8.62 -5.82
CA MET A 21 -4.86 -9.55 -6.10
C MET A 21 -5.46 -9.34 -7.50
N ILE A 22 -5.64 -8.09 -7.93
CA ILE A 22 -6.13 -7.78 -9.29
C ILE A 22 -5.12 -8.25 -10.34
N PHE A 23 -3.83 -7.96 -10.14
CA PHE A 23 -2.78 -8.42 -11.06
C PHE A 23 -2.63 -9.93 -11.10
N MET A 24 -2.86 -10.62 -9.98
CA MET A 24 -2.89 -12.08 -9.93
C MET A 24 -4.02 -12.65 -10.80
N ILE A 25 -5.23 -12.09 -10.70
CA ILE A 25 -6.37 -12.50 -11.53
C ILE A 25 -6.03 -12.29 -13.02
N ILE A 26 -5.53 -11.10 -13.38
CA ILE A 26 -5.14 -10.78 -14.77
C ILE A 26 -4.06 -11.74 -15.27
N SER A 27 -3.06 -12.03 -14.45
CA SER A 27 -1.97 -12.96 -14.77
C SER A 27 -2.49 -14.37 -15.03
N MET A 28 -3.49 -14.83 -14.28
CA MET A 28 -4.11 -16.15 -14.51
C MET A 28 -4.90 -16.19 -15.82
N PHE A 29 -5.59 -15.12 -16.20
CA PHE A 29 -6.33 -15.07 -17.46
C PHE A 29 -5.45 -14.91 -18.70
N THR A 30 -4.27 -14.32 -18.55
CA THR A 30 -3.34 -14.03 -19.66
C THR A 30 -2.22 -15.05 -19.80
N ASP A 31 -2.08 -15.99 -18.85
CA ASP A 31 -0.91 -16.88 -18.70
C ASP A 31 0.45 -16.13 -18.63
N GLN A 32 0.41 -14.82 -18.41
CA GLN A 32 1.57 -13.95 -18.43
C GLN A 32 1.92 -13.45 -17.02
N TRP A 33 2.77 -14.23 -16.35
CA TRP A 33 3.28 -13.94 -15.01
C TRP A 33 4.05 -12.62 -14.90
N ILE A 34 4.52 -12.07 -16.03
CA ILE A 34 5.19 -10.76 -16.08
C ILE A 34 4.30 -9.63 -15.53
N TYR A 35 2.98 -9.70 -15.73
CA TYR A 35 2.04 -8.70 -15.20
C TYR A 35 1.93 -8.78 -13.69
N MET A 36 2.06 -9.98 -13.12
CA MET A 36 2.12 -10.15 -11.68
C MET A 36 3.36 -9.44 -11.13
N PHE A 37 4.56 -9.73 -11.63
CA PHE A 37 5.78 -9.11 -11.10
C PHE A 37 5.90 -7.61 -11.37
N SER A 38 5.63 -7.16 -12.60
CA SER A 38 5.74 -5.75 -12.97
C SER A 38 4.70 -4.86 -12.30
N GLY A 39 3.50 -5.37 -12.00
CA GLY A 39 2.42 -4.63 -11.34
C GLY A 39 2.40 -4.76 -9.82
N SER A 40 2.65 -5.96 -9.27
CA SER A 40 2.57 -6.21 -7.83
C SER A 40 3.74 -5.61 -7.06
N VAL A 41 4.96 -5.66 -7.59
CA VAL A 41 6.14 -5.13 -6.89
C VAL A 41 6.02 -3.63 -6.61
N PRO A 42 5.77 -2.75 -7.61
CA PRO A 42 5.62 -1.32 -7.33
C PRO A 42 4.40 -0.99 -6.47
N SER A 43 3.29 -1.75 -6.56
CA SER A 43 2.11 -1.51 -5.73
C SER A 43 2.32 -1.90 -4.27
N VAL A 44 2.97 -3.04 -4.01
CA VAL A 44 3.38 -3.46 -2.66
C VAL A 44 4.34 -2.45 -2.06
N LEU A 45 5.34 -2.00 -2.82
CA LEU A 45 6.27 -0.96 -2.35
C LEU A 45 5.53 0.34 -2.04
N ALA A 46 4.67 0.82 -2.91
CA ALA A 46 3.88 2.04 -2.68
C ALA A 46 2.99 1.94 -1.42
N GLY A 47 2.32 0.80 -1.23
CA GLY A 47 1.54 0.52 -0.03
C GLY A 47 2.40 0.50 1.24
N ALA A 48 3.55 -0.18 1.20
CA ALA A 48 4.47 -0.28 2.33
C ALA A 48 5.06 1.08 2.72
N PHE A 49 5.51 1.87 1.74
CA PHE A 49 6.01 3.23 1.98
C PHE A 49 4.91 4.14 2.54
N GLY A 50 3.67 4.06 2.03
CA GLY A 50 2.55 4.83 2.57
C GLY A 50 2.27 4.53 4.04
N ILE A 51 2.30 3.25 4.43
CA ILE A 51 2.19 2.84 5.84
C ILE A 51 3.40 3.33 6.65
N PHE A 52 4.62 3.19 6.13
CA PHE A 52 5.85 3.61 6.81
C PHE A 52 5.85 5.11 7.13
N PHE A 53 5.51 5.96 6.16
CA PHE A 53 5.42 7.40 6.36
C PHE A 53 4.35 7.76 7.38
N LEU A 54 3.22 7.06 7.35
CA LEU A 54 2.16 7.28 8.33
C LEU A 54 2.63 6.94 9.75
N ILE A 55 3.30 5.80 9.94
CA ILE A 55 3.86 5.40 11.24
C ILE A 55 4.88 6.43 11.71
N GLN A 56 5.75 6.90 10.82
CA GLN A 56 6.74 7.93 11.16
C GLN A 56 6.08 9.25 11.57
N GLN A 57 4.99 9.63 10.90
CA GLN A 57 4.23 10.83 11.24
C GLN A 57 3.57 10.70 12.61
N TYR A 58 2.94 9.54 12.91
CA TYR A 58 2.35 9.28 14.23
C TYR A 58 3.38 9.35 15.35
N ARG A 59 4.54 8.71 15.18
CA ARG A 59 5.62 8.75 16.18
C ARG A 59 6.14 10.16 16.45
N LYS A 60 6.24 11.00 15.42
CA LYS A 60 6.66 12.41 15.57
C LYS A 60 5.60 13.24 16.29
N THR A 61 4.33 13.00 16.02
CA THR A 61 3.24 13.69 16.74
C THR A 61 3.21 13.32 18.22
N ASP A 62 3.46 12.05 18.57
CA ASP A 62 3.55 11.62 19.98
C ASP A 62 4.77 12.22 20.72
N GLU A 63 5.90 12.43 20.03
CA GLU A 63 7.10 13.08 20.61
C GLU A 63 6.94 14.60 20.79
N GLU A 64 6.13 15.29 19.98
CA GLU A 64 5.85 16.73 20.13
C GLU A 64 4.80 17.04 21.21
N GLU A 65 3.97 16.06 21.59
CA GLU A 65 2.93 16.22 22.63
C GLU A 65 3.41 15.82 24.05
N ALA A 66 4.63 15.28 24.21
CA ALA A 66 5.23 14.82 25.47
C ALA A 66 6.21 15.83 26.10
#